data_AF-A0A142CYC7-F1
#
_entry.id   AF-A0A142CYC7-F1
#
_cell.length_a   1.000
_cell.length_b   1.000
_cell.length_c   1.000
_cell.angle_alpha   90.00
_cell.angle_beta   90.00
_cell.angle_gamma   90.00
#
_symmetry.space_group_name_H-M   'P 1'
#
loop_
_entity.id
_entity.type
_entity.pdbx_description
1 polymer ?
#
loop_
_entity_poly.entity_id
_entity_poly.type
_entity_poly.pdbx_seq_one_letter_code
_entity_poly.pdbx_strand_id
1 'polypeptide(L)'
;MHGHFFHGHGHPFEGHPAWKGAHMHKGPHRGAKTFRRGRALEFLARLYVKRETLKQQLQSPELQSIHPVLTGELKAIEMVINEFIQSFDIHDEELSSIWGVQNRDGDAPIDEQRNDEDSSEQ
;
A
#
# COMPACT_ATOMS: atom_id res chain seq x y z
N MET A 1 -1.15 -9.63 80.91
CA MET A 1 -2.52 -10.05 80.55
C MET A 1 -3.37 -8.80 80.47
N HIS A 2 -4.09 -8.62 79.36
CA HIS A 2 -5.24 -7.74 79.08
C HIS A 2 -5.08 -7.16 77.67
N GLY A 3 -5.66 -7.88 76.71
CA GLY A 3 -5.88 -7.39 75.36
C GLY A 3 -7.03 -6.39 75.36
N HIS A 4 -6.88 -5.33 74.57
CA HIS A 4 -7.96 -4.44 74.20
C HIS A 4 -8.18 -4.54 72.69
N PHE A 5 -9.26 -5.24 72.34
CA PHE A 5 -9.90 -5.18 71.04
C PHE A 5 -10.50 -3.78 70.87
N PHE A 6 -10.15 -3.10 69.78
CA PHE A 6 -10.99 -2.06 69.21
C PHE A 6 -11.44 -2.48 67.82
N HIS A 7 -12.77 -2.56 67.70
CA HIS A 7 -13.53 -2.91 66.52
C HIS A 7 -13.33 -1.83 65.44
N GLY A 8 -12.66 -2.17 64.35
CA GLY A 8 -12.75 -1.42 63.10
C GLY A 8 -14.13 -1.65 62.49
N HIS A 9 -14.91 -0.58 62.36
CA HIS A 9 -16.17 -0.54 61.63
C HIS A 9 -16.01 -1.12 60.22
N GLY A 10 -16.69 -2.24 59.96
CA GLY A 10 -16.93 -2.75 58.62
C GLY A 10 -17.93 -1.84 57.91
N HIS A 11 -17.45 -1.11 56.90
CA HIS A 11 -18.31 -0.57 55.86
C HIS A 11 -18.52 -1.68 54.81
N PRO A 12 -19.78 -2.06 54.49
CA PRO A 12 -20.03 -2.82 53.28
C PRO A 12 -19.83 -1.85 52.11
N PHE A 13 -18.78 -2.07 51.32
CA PHE A 13 -18.64 -1.36 50.05
C PHE A 13 -19.62 -1.99 49.06
N GLU A 14 -20.87 -1.53 49.15
CA GLU A 14 -21.87 -1.62 48.11
C GLU A 14 -21.32 -0.90 46.87
N GLY A 15 -21.02 -1.64 45.81
CA GLY A 15 -20.56 -1.04 44.55
C GLY A 15 -19.45 -1.81 43.85
N HIS A 16 -19.57 -3.13 43.72
CA HIS A 16 -18.93 -3.78 42.57
C HIS A 16 -19.69 -3.33 41.32
N PRO A 17 -19.07 -2.60 40.37
CA PRO A 17 -19.60 -2.64 39.02
C PRO A 17 -19.43 -4.09 38.60
N ALA A 18 -20.54 -4.76 38.34
CA ALA A 18 -20.52 -5.96 37.54
C ALA A 18 -19.89 -5.55 36.21
N TRP A 19 -18.57 -5.75 36.07
CA TRP A 19 -17.89 -5.85 34.78
C TRP A 19 -18.41 -7.13 34.13
N LYS A 20 -19.70 -7.09 33.81
CA LYS A 20 -20.41 -8.01 32.95
C LYS A 20 -19.59 -7.97 31.69
N GLY A 21 -18.97 -9.11 31.37
CA GLY A 21 -18.20 -9.30 30.16
C GLY A 21 -19.02 -8.82 28.97
N ALA A 22 -18.81 -7.58 28.58
CA ALA A 22 -19.16 -7.11 27.27
C ALA A 22 -18.15 -7.82 26.39
N HIS A 23 -18.57 -8.96 25.83
CA HIS A 23 -17.99 -9.52 24.64
C HIS A 23 -17.87 -8.37 23.65
N MET A 24 -16.69 -7.75 23.64
CA MET A 24 -16.29 -6.81 22.62
C MET A 24 -16.21 -7.70 21.39
N HIS A 25 -17.31 -7.76 20.65
CA HIS A 25 -17.34 -8.25 19.29
C HIS A 25 -16.33 -7.37 18.56
N LYS A 26 -15.06 -7.80 18.57
CA LYS A 26 -14.06 -7.43 17.58
C LYS A 26 -14.67 -7.91 16.28
N GLY A 27 -15.50 -7.06 15.67
CA GLY A 27 -15.96 -7.23 14.30
C GLY A 27 -14.73 -7.55 13.45
N PRO A 28 -14.87 -8.43 12.46
CA PRO A 28 -13.73 -9.04 11.79
C PRO A 28 -12.79 -7.93 11.32
N HIS A 29 -11.51 -8.08 11.66
CA HIS A 29 -10.37 -7.20 11.39
C HIS A 29 -10.12 -6.95 9.88
N ARG A 30 -11.16 -6.61 9.11
CA ARG A 30 -11.15 -6.50 7.65
C ARG A 30 -10.36 -5.28 7.15
N GLY A 31 -10.40 -4.15 7.86
CA GLY A 31 -9.75 -2.92 7.43
C GLY A 31 -8.22 -2.96 7.45
N ALA A 32 -7.62 -3.60 8.45
CA ALA A 32 -6.16 -3.71 8.54
C ALA A 32 -5.58 -4.63 7.45
N LYS A 33 -6.33 -5.66 7.05
CA LYS A 33 -5.92 -6.60 6.00
C LYS A 33 -5.94 -5.95 4.62
N THR A 34 -6.96 -5.15 4.31
CA THR A 34 -7.07 -4.44 3.02
C THR A 34 -6.04 -3.32 2.89
N PHE A 35 -5.72 -2.60 3.96
CA PHE A 35 -4.67 -1.57 3.93
C PHE A 35 -3.29 -2.18 3.66
N ARG A 36 -2.92 -3.26 4.35
CA ARG A 36 -1.63 -3.94 4.13
C ARG A 36 -1.50 -4.47 2.70
N ARG A 37 -2.58 -5.04 2.15
CA ARG A 37 -2.60 -5.52 0.76
C ARG A 37 -2.48 -4.37 -0.24
N GLY A 38 -3.22 -3.28 -0.05
CA GLY A 38 -3.09 -2.09 -0.90
C GLY A 38 -1.67 -1.51 -0.90
N ARG A 39 -1.03 -1.43 0.28
CA ARG A 39 0.38 -1.00 0.39
C ARG A 39 1.37 -1.96 -0.27
N ALA A 40 1.09 -3.27 -0.24
CA ALA A 40 1.90 -4.26 -0.92
C ALA A 40 1.83 -4.07 -2.44
N LEU A 41 0.63 -3.86 -3.00
CA LEU A 41 0.44 -3.59 -4.43
C LEU A 41 1.11 -2.28 -4.86
N GLU A 42 0.99 -1.20 -4.07
CA GLU A 42 1.67 0.08 -4.30
C GLU A 42 3.21 -0.08 -4.31
N PHE A 43 3.76 -0.90 -3.40
CA PHE A 43 5.18 -1.20 -3.39
C PHE A 43 5.60 -2.02 -4.61
N LEU A 44 4.83 -3.04 -4.98
CA LEU A 44 5.09 -3.87 -6.14
C LEU A 44 5.06 -3.04 -7.45
N ALA A 45 4.11 -2.12 -7.59
CA ALA A 45 4.05 -1.19 -8.71
C ALA A 45 5.34 -0.38 -8.87
N ARG A 46 5.90 0.13 -7.76
CA ARG A 46 7.19 0.86 -7.77
C ARG A 46 8.36 -0.03 -8.19
N LEU A 47 8.36 -1.32 -7.84
CA LEU A 47 9.39 -2.24 -8.30
C LEU A 47 9.31 -2.47 -9.82
N TYR A 48 8.11 -2.59 -10.39
CA TYR A 48 7.94 -2.68 -11.83
C TYR A 48 8.44 -1.43 -12.56
N VAL A 49 8.17 -0.22 -12.03
CA VAL A 49 8.73 1.01 -12.61
C VAL A 49 10.26 0.95 -12.65
N LYS A 50 10.91 0.59 -11.53
CA LYS A 50 12.37 0.46 -11.48
C LYS A 50 12.91 -0.58 -12.46
N ARG A 51 12.22 -1.71 -12.61
CA ARG A 51 12.56 -2.75 -13.57
C ARG A 51 12.54 -2.22 -15.00
N GLU A 52 11.49 -1.51 -15.38
CA GLU A 52 11.39 -0.93 -16.73
C GLU A 52 12.43 0.17 -16.96
N THR A 53 12.72 1.00 -15.95
CA THR A 53 13.81 1.97 -16.02
C THR A 53 15.17 1.31 -16.25
N LEU A 54 15.50 0.23 -15.53
CA LEU A 54 16.76 -0.49 -15.72
C LEU A 54 16.85 -1.13 -17.12
N LYS A 55 15.74 -1.66 -17.64
CA LYS A 55 15.69 -2.18 -19.01
C LYS A 55 15.93 -1.10 -20.06
N GLN A 56 15.33 0.08 -19.88
CA GLN A 56 15.56 1.23 -20.76
C GLN A 56 17.02 1.68 -20.70
N GLN A 57 17.62 1.73 -19.50
CA GLN A 57 19.03 2.08 -19.32
C GLN A 57 19.97 1.08 -20.02
N LEU A 58 19.65 -0.21 -20.02
CA LEU A 58 20.40 -1.23 -20.76
C LEU A 58 20.33 -1.06 -22.29
N GLN A 59 19.38 -0.28 -22.82
CA GLN A 59 19.36 0.07 -24.24
C GLN A 59 20.22 1.31 -24.54
N SER A 60 20.67 2.06 -23.52
CA SER A 60 21.46 3.27 -23.72
C SER A 60 22.92 2.94 -24.02
N PRO A 61 23.46 3.33 -25.19
CA PRO A 61 24.85 3.09 -25.52
C PRO A 61 25.82 3.82 -24.57
N GLU A 62 25.39 4.91 -23.96
CA GLU A 62 26.17 5.71 -23.02
C GLU A 62 26.51 4.95 -21.72
N LEU A 63 25.72 3.92 -21.38
CA LEU A 63 25.86 3.16 -20.14
C LEU A 63 26.50 1.78 -20.34
N GLN A 64 27.02 1.48 -21.55
CA GLN A 64 27.60 0.16 -21.87
C GLN A 64 28.68 -0.30 -20.89
N SER A 65 29.53 0.62 -20.41
CA SER A 65 30.59 0.33 -19.46
C SER A 65 30.07 -0.19 -18.11
N ILE A 66 28.82 0.13 -17.74
CA ILE A 66 28.18 -0.28 -16.49
C ILE A 66 27.07 -1.33 -16.69
N HIS A 67 26.87 -1.85 -17.90
CA HIS A 67 25.87 -2.90 -18.18
C HIS A 67 25.95 -4.12 -17.25
N PRO A 68 27.13 -4.62 -16.84
CA PRO A 68 27.20 -5.72 -15.87
C PRO A 68 26.54 -5.37 -14.53
N VAL A 69 26.68 -4.12 -14.07
CA VAL A 69 26.06 -3.62 -12.84
C VAL A 69 24.55 -3.52 -13.01
N LEU A 70 24.09 -2.86 -14.07
CA LEU A 70 22.65 -2.70 -14.38
C LEU A 70 21.95 -4.06 -14.55
N THR A 71 22.64 -5.03 -15.14
CA THR A 71 22.13 -6.40 -15.29
C THR A 71 22.00 -7.10 -13.92
N GLY A 72 22.98 -6.91 -13.03
CA GLY A 72 22.93 -7.43 -11.66
C GLY A 72 21.78 -6.82 -10.86
N GLU A 73 21.62 -5.50 -10.93
CA GLU A 73 20.52 -4.78 -10.28
C GLU A 73 19.15 -5.20 -10.81
N LEU A 74 19.01 -5.34 -12.14
CA LEU A 74 17.77 -5.79 -12.76
C LEU A 74 17.37 -7.18 -12.24
N LYS A 75 18.33 -8.12 -12.20
CA LYS A 75 18.10 -9.46 -11.65
C LYS A 75 17.71 -9.41 -10.19
N ALA A 76 18.35 -8.57 -9.38
CA ALA A 76 18.01 -8.42 -7.97
C ALA A 76 16.57 -7.90 -7.78
N ILE A 77 16.14 -6.91 -8.58
CA ILE A 77 14.76 -6.43 -8.54
C ILE A 77 13.78 -7.51 -8.97
N GLU A 78 14.07 -8.25 -10.04
CA GLU A 78 13.20 -9.34 -10.51
C GLU A 78 13.07 -10.46 -9.47
N MET A 79 14.15 -10.80 -8.76
CA MET A 79 14.10 -11.75 -7.64
C MET A 79 13.19 -11.23 -6.51
N VAL A 80 13.36 -9.98 -6.07
CA VAL A 80 12.53 -9.38 -5.02
C VAL A 80 11.06 -9.33 -5.44
N ILE A 81 10.75 -8.99 -6.70
CA ILE A 81 9.38 -9.02 -7.23
C ILE A 81 8.76 -10.42 -7.07
N ASN A 82 9.49 -11.46 -7.49
CA ASN A 82 9.00 -12.84 -7.44
C ASN A 82 8.76 -13.31 -6.00
N GLU A 83 9.71 -13.03 -5.10
CA GLU A 83 9.59 -13.35 -3.67
C GLU A 83 8.44 -12.58 -3.02
N PHE A 84 8.24 -11.32 -3.40
CA PHE A 84 7.19 -10.47 -2.85
C PHE A 84 5.79 -10.94 -3.28
N ILE A 85 5.61 -11.31 -4.55
CA ILE A 85 4.35 -11.88 -5.05
C ILE A 85 3.98 -13.15 -4.27
N GLN A 86 4.94 -14.05 -4.07
CA GLN A 86 4.73 -15.27 -3.29
C GLN A 86 4.42 -14.96 -1.82
N SER A 87 5.15 -14.02 -1.21
CA SER A 87 4.98 -13.67 0.21
C SER A 87 3.62 -13.07 0.54
N PHE A 88 3.01 -12.38 -0.42
CA PHE A 88 1.72 -11.70 -0.25
C PHE A 88 0.55 -12.40 -0.96
N ASP A 89 0.80 -13.54 -1.61
CA ASP A 89 -0.18 -14.30 -2.40
C ASP A 89 -0.96 -13.37 -3.34
N ILE A 90 -0.21 -12.67 -4.19
CA ILE A 90 -0.76 -11.71 -5.14
C ILE A 90 -1.17 -12.49 -6.40
N HIS A 91 -2.45 -12.40 -6.78
CA HIS A 91 -2.98 -13.12 -7.94
C HIS A 91 -2.87 -12.29 -9.23
N ASP A 92 -2.98 -12.97 -10.37
CA ASP A 92 -2.84 -12.37 -11.70
C ASP A 92 -3.85 -11.23 -11.95
N GLU A 93 -5.06 -11.30 -11.38
CA GLU A 93 -6.06 -10.24 -11.46
C GLU A 93 -5.55 -8.92 -10.84
N GLU A 94 -4.80 -9.00 -9.75
CA GLU A 94 -4.24 -7.83 -9.07
C GLU A 94 -2.98 -7.33 -9.77
N LEU A 95 -2.18 -8.23 -10.33
CA LEU A 95 -1.06 -7.87 -11.18
C LEU A 95 -1.54 -7.12 -12.44
N SER A 96 -2.61 -7.60 -13.07
CA SER A 96 -3.23 -6.93 -14.22
C SER A 96 -3.75 -5.54 -13.86
N SER A 97 -4.21 -5.34 -12.62
CA SER A 97 -4.62 -4.02 -12.12
C SER A 97 -3.43 -3.07 -11.98
N ILE A 98 -2.25 -3.56 -11.57
CA ILE A 98 -1.02 -2.75 -11.49
C ILE A 98 -0.57 -2.31 -12.90
N TRP A 99 -0.54 -3.23 -13.86
CA TRP A 99 -0.13 -2.92 -15.23
C TRP A 99 -1.17 -2.11 -16.01
N GLY A 100 -2.46 -2.27 -15.70
CA GLY A 100 -3.55 -1.50 -16.32
C GLY A 100 -3.61 -0.03 -15.93
N VAL A 101 -3.00 0.36 -14.81
CA VAL A 101 -2.93 1.78 -14.37
C VAL A 101 -1.85 2.56 -15.11
N GLN A 102 -0.77 1.91 -15.56
CA GLN A 102 0.33 2.57 -16.29
C GLN A 102 -0.06 3.13 -17.67
N ASN A 103 -1.22 2.75 -18.21
CA ASN A 103 -1.69 3.18 -19.54
C ASN A 103 -2.79 4.26 -19.51
N ARG A 104 -3.22 4.75 -18.33
CA ARG A 104 -4.39 5.65 -18.22
C ARG A 104 -4.07 7.14 -18.19
N ASP A 105 -2.81 7.53 -18.06
CA ASP A 105 -2.42 8.94 -17.95
C ASP A 105 -2.12 9.61 -19.32
N GLY A 106 -2.42 8.93 -20.44
CA GLY A 106 -2.00 9.35 -21.79
C GLY A 106 -3.09 9.88 -22.73
N ASP A 107 -4.38 9.75 -22.41
CA ASP A 107 -5.46 10.09 -23.35
C ASP A 107 -6.52 10.99 -22.69
N ALA A 108 -6.16 12.26 -22.50
CA ALA A 108 -7.16 13.32 -22.43
C ALA A 108 -7.41 13.80 -23.86
N PRO A 109 -8.65 13.75 -24.39
CA PRO A 109 -8.94 14.33 -25.69
C PRO A 109 -8.71 15.84 -25.60
N ILE A 110 -7.75 16.36 -26.37
CA ILE A 110 -7.61 17.79 -26.61
C ILE A 110 -8.79 18.16 -27.51
N ASP A 111 -9.81 18.79 -26.92
CA ASP A 111 -10.92 19.39 -27.64
C ASP A 111 -10.39 20.62 -28.41
N GLU A 112 -9.94 20.41 -29.65
CA GLU A 112 -9.65 21.50 -30.61
C GLU A 112 -10.97 22.14 -31.07
N GLN A 113 -11.60 22.94 -30.21
CA GLN A 113 -12.55 23.95 -30.66
C GLN A 113 -11.79 25.19 -31.14
N ARG A 114 -11.37 25.15 -32.40
CA ARG A 114 -11.00 26.35 -33.16
C ARG A 114 -12.28 27.09 -33.54
N ASN A 115 -12.62 28.11 -32.74
CA ASN A 115 -13.52 29.17 -33.18
C ASN A 115 -12.66 30.34 -33.68
N ASP A 116 -12.33 30.32 -34.97
CA ASP A 116 -11.79 31.48 -35.68
C ASP A 116 -12.86 31.99 -36.66
N GLU A 117 -13.88 32.66 -36.14
CA GLU A 117 -14.71 33.57 -36.92
C GLU A 117 -14.61 34.96 -36.28
N ASP A 118 -13.50 35.66 -36.57
CA ASP A 118 -13.54 37.12 -36.70
C ASP A 118 -12.41 37.61 -37.61
N SER A 119 -12.79 38.05 -38.81
CA SER A 119 -12.08 39.08 -39.56
C SER A 119 -13.07 39.75 -40.51
N SER A 120 -13.79 40.72 -39.94
CA SER A 120 -14.00 42.08 -40.46
C SER A 120 -13.78 42.35 -41.97
N GLU A 121 -14.86 42.84 -42.58
CA GLU A 121 -14.99 43.97 -43.53
C GLU A 121 -14.08 44.05 -44.77
N GLN A 122 -14.70 43.90 -45.95
CA GLN A 122 -14.84 44.96 -46.98
C GLN A 122 -15.94 44.63 -47.99
#